data_AF-A0A0B4EFT5-F1
#
_entry.id   AF-A0A0B4EFT5-F1
#
_cell.length_a   1.000
_cell.length_b   1.000
_cell.length_c   1.000
_cell.angle_alpha   90.00
_cell.angle_beta   90.00
_cell.angle_gamma   90.00
#
_symmetry.space_group_name_H-M   'P 1'
#
loop_
_entity.id
_entity.type
_entity.pdbx_description
1 polymer ?
#
loop_
_entity_poly.entity_id
_entity_poly.type
_entity_poly.pdbx_seq_one_letter_code
_entity_poly.pdbx_strand_id
1 'polypeptide(L)' 'MATMNVSLPEQMKTWVEEQARTGTYANSSDYVRDLIRRDQARTAAIAELQSAIDAGLASGPAEQLTAEGFKASMRRNG' A
#
# COMPACT_ATOMS: atom_id res chain seq x y z
N MET A 1 2.98 -19.36 -17.35
CA MET A 1 2.24 -18.89 -16.16
C MET A 1 1.92 -20.09 -15.29
N ALA A 2 2.01 -19.97 -13.98
CA ALA A 2 1.45 -20.97 -13.07
C ALA A 2 -0.07 -20.77 -13.02
N THR A 3 -0.83 -21.88 -13.04
CA THR A 3 -2.29 -21.85 -12.94
C THR A 3 -2.70 -22.08 -11.49
N MET A 4 -3.63 -21.28 -10.99
CA MET A 4 -4.21 -21.42 -9.65
C MET A 4 -5.73 -21.46 -9.79
N ASN A 5 -6.35 -22.52 -9.28
CA ASN A 5 -7.81 -22.66 -9.25
C ASN A 5 -8.33 -22.13 -7.92
N VAL A 6 -9.37 -21.28 -7.97
CA VAL A 6 -10.00 -20.69 -6.79
C VAL A 6 -11.50 -20.88 -6.90
N SER A 7 -12.10 -21.49 -5.87
CA SER A 7 -13.57 -21.60 -5.76
C SER A 7 -14.13 -20.34 -5.13
N LEU A 8 -15.09 -19.71 -5.80
CA LEU A 8 -15.75 -18.50 -5.34
C LEU A 8 -17.26 -18.76 -5.22
N PRO A 9 -17.94 -18.18 -4.21
CA PRO A 9 -19.40 -18.08 -4.22
C PRO A 9 -19.90 -17.37 -5.48
N GLU A 10 -21.09 -17.73 -5.97
CA GLU A 10 -21.62 -17.22 -7.24
C GLU A 10 -21.63 -15.69 -7.29
N GLN A 11 -22.03 -15.03 -6.19
CA GLN A 11 -22.04 -13.56 -6.11
C GLN A 11 -20.65 -12.94 -6.34
N MET A 12 -19.59 -13.55 -5.81
CA MET A 12 -18.22 -13.07 -6.00
C MET A 12 -17.73 -13.34 -7.42
N LYS A 13 -18.11 -14.47 -8.01
CA LYS A 13 -17.80 -14.78 -9.41
C LYS A 13 -18.44 -13.76 -10.34
N THR A 14 -19.74 -13.50 -10.20
CA THR A 14 -20.46 -12.48 -10.99
C THR A 14 -19.80 -11.11 -10.85
N TRP A 15 -19.41 -10.72 -9.63
CA TRP A 15 -18.70 -9.46 -9.42
C TRP A 15 -17.38 -9.40 -10.20
N VAL A 16 -16.55 -10.44 -10.11
CA VAL A 16 -15.26 -10.52 -10.82
C VAL A 16 -15.45 -10.45 -12.34
N GLU A 17 -16.43 -11.17 -12.87
CA GLU A 17 -16.76 -11.16 -14.31
C GLU A 17 -17.20 -9.78 -14.77
N GLU A 18 -18.01 -9.07 -13.96
CA GLU A 18 -18.46 -7.72 -14.28
C GLU A 18 -17.30 -6.72 -14.28
N GLN A 19 -16.37 -6.83 -13.32
CA GLN A 19 -15.15 -6.00 -13.31
C GLN A 19 -14.30 -6.24 -14.56
N ALA A 20 -14.17 -7.50 -15.00
CA ALA A 20 -13.45 -7.83 -16.22
C ALA A 20 -14.11 -7.23 -17.48
N ARG A 21 -15.44 -7.10 -17.48
CA ARG A 21 -16.21 -6.56 -18.61
C ARG A 21 -16.11 -5.04 -18.77
N THR A 22 -15.59 -4.31 -17.79
CA THR A 22 -15.42 -2.85 -17.84
C THR A 22 -14.43 -2.34 -18.89
N GLY A 23 -13.74 -3.25 -19.61
CA GLY A 23 -12.72 -2.92 -20.62
C GLY A 23 -11.34 -2.64 -20.04
N THR A 24 -11.20 -2.62 -18.71
CA THR A 24 -9.93 -2.40 -18.00
C THR A 24 -9.08 -3.68 -17.93
N TYR A 25 -9.71 -4.86 -17.97
CA TYR A 25 -9.05 -6.16 -17.84
C TYR A 25 -9.46 -7.06 -19.01
N ALA A 26 -8.56 -7.94 -19.47
CA ALA A 26 -8.90 -8.83 -20.59
C ALA A 26 -9.71 -10.07 -20.14
N ASN A 27 -9.62 -10.45 -18.86
CA ASN A 27 -10.36 -11.57 -18.28
C ASN A 27 -10.38 -11.49 -16.74
N SER A 28 -11.15 -12.38 -16.11
CA SER A 28 -11.26 -12.51 -14.65
C SER A 28 -9.92 -12.75 -13.95
N SER A 29 -9.01 -13.54 -14.53
CA SER A 29 -7.69 -13.77 -13.94
C SER A 29 -6.82 -12.51 -13.97
N ASP A 30 -6.97 -11.64 -14.96
CA ASP A 30 -6.26 -10.35 -15.01
C ASP A 30 -6.69 -9.44 -13.86
N TYR A 31 -8.01 -9.35 -13.64
CA TYR A 31 -8.57 -8.63 -12.49
C TYR A 31 -8.04 -9.19 -11.16
N VAL A 32 -8.08 -10.52 -10.98
CA VAL A 32 -7.58 -11.15 -9.74
C VAL A 32 -6.08 -10.90 -9.54
N ARG A 33 -5.26 -10.96 -10.61
CA ARG A 33 -3.82 -10.66 -10.51
C ARG A 33 -3.58 -9.20 -10.11
N ASP A 34 -4.38 -8.27 -10.61
CA ASP A 34 -4.30 -6.88 -10.21
C ASP A 34 -4.67 -6.67 -8.73
N LEU A 35 -5.74 -7.31 -8.26
CA LEU A 35 -6.09 -7.30 -6.84
C LEU A 35 -4.95 -7.80 -5.95
N ILE A 36 -4.28 -8.90 -6.34
CA ILE A 36 -3.11 -9.43 -5.62
C ILE A 36 -1.98 -8.39 -5.58
N ARG A 37 -1.69 -7.70 -6.69
CA ARG A 37 -0.65 -6.65 -6.71
C ARG A 37 -1.00 -5.48 -5.81
N ARG A 38 -2.27 -5.04 -5.81
CA ARG A 38 -2.74 -3.96 -4.92
C ARG A 38 -2.64 -4.36 -3.45
N ASP A 39 -2.96 -5.60 -3.13
CA ASP A 39 -2.84 -6.14 -1.77
C ASP A 39 -1.37 -6.20 -1.31
N GLN A 40 -0.47 -6.68 -2.18
CA GLN A 40 0.97 -6.67 -1.92
C GLN A 40 1.50 -5.25 -1.71
N ALA A 41 1.14 -4.31 -2.60
CA ALA A 41 1.57 -2.91 -2.50
C ALA A 41 1.07 -2.25 -1.20
N ARG A 42 -0.20 -2.49 -0.83
CA ARG A 42 -0.76 -2.00 0.43
C ARG A 42 -0.03 -2.58 1.64
N THR A 43 0.23 -3.88 1.63
CA THR A 43 0.94 -4.55 2.73
C THR A 43 2.36 -4.02 2.87
N ALA A 44 3.07 -3.81 1.76
CA ALA A 44 4.40 -3.22 1.76
C ALA A 44 4.39 -1.78 2.30
N ALA A 45 3.45 -0.94 1.87
CA ALA A 45 3.32 0.43 2.36
C ALA A 45 3.02 0.50 3.86
N ILE A 46 2.18 -0.41 4.38
CA ILE A 46 1.91 -0.50 5.82
C ILE A 46 3.19 -0.90 6.57
N ALA A 47 3.92 -1.90 6.08
CA ALA A 47 5.16 -2.35 6.71
C ALA A 47 6.24 -1.24 6.71
N GLU A 48 6.35 -0.46 5.64
CA GLU A 48 7.25 0.69 5.55
C GLU A 48 6.87 1.76 6.58
N LEU A 49 5.58 2.12 6.68
CA LEU A 49 5.10 3.09 7.66
C LEU A 49 5.37 2.61 9.10
N GLN A 50 5.10 1.35 9.39
CA GLN A 50 5.38 0.76 10.71
C GLN A 50 6.87 0.83 11.03
N SER A 51 7.74 0.46 10.09
CA SER A 51 9.19 0.55 10.28
C SER A 51 9.65 1.99 10.52
N ALA A 52 9.07 2.98 9.83
CA ALA A 52 9.39 4.39 10.03
C ALA A 52 8.94 4.89 11.42
N ILE A 53 7.77 4.44 11.88
CA ILE A 53 7.28 4.73 13.23
C ILE A 53 8.21 4.12 14.28
N ASP A 54 8.58 2.85 14.13
CA ASP A 54 9.49 2.16 15.06
C ASP A 54 10.85 2.86 15.12
N ALA A 55 11.40 3.27 13.97
CA ALA A 55 12.64 4.04 13.91
C ALA A 55 12.50 5.40 14.62
N GLY A 56 11.36 6.08 14.45
CA GLY A 56 11.04 7.32 15.15
C GLY A 56 10.95 7.15 16.66
N LEU A 57 10.27 6.09 17.14
CA LEU A 57 10.17 5.77 18.56
C LEU A 57 11.53 5.40 19.17
N ALA A 58 12.39 4.74 18.41
CA ALA A 58 13.76 4.41 18.81
C ALA A 58 14.73 5.60 18.71
N SER A 59 14.34 6.72 18.08
CA SER A 59 15.23 7.86 17.84
C SER A 59 15.54 8.71 19.07
N GLY A 60 14.90 8.42 20.20
CA GLY A 60 15.09 9.11 21.47
C GLY A 60 13.82 9.84 21.93
N PRO A 61 13.90 10.55 23.06
CA PRO A 61 12.75 11.29 23.60
C PRO A 61 12.32 12.42 22.66
N ALA A 62 11.02 12.64 22.55
CA ALA A 62 10.48 13.76 21.79
C ALA A 62 10.88 15.10 22.44
N GLU A 63 11.34 16.03 21.60
CA GLU A 63 11.68 17.39 22.00
C GLU A 63 10.67 18.40 21.45
N GLN A 64 10.53 19.56 22.11
CA GLN A 64 9.67 20.62 21.60
C GLN A 64 10.25 21.21 20.31
N LEU A 65 9.47 21.13 19.23
CA LEU A 65 9.82 21.72 17.94
C LEU A 65 9.04 23.02 17.72
N THR A 66 9.74 24.13 17.56
CA THR A 66 9.14 25.40 17.11
C THR A 66 9.47 25.65 15.64
N ALA A 67 8.52 26.23 14.89
CA ALA A 67 8.71 26.52 13.47
C ALA A 67 9.89 27.48 13.21
N GLU A 68 10.12 28.44 14.11
CA GLU A 68 11.25 29.37 14.03
C GLU A 68 12.59 28.67 14.30
N GLY A 69 12.65 27.84 15.36
CA GLY A 69 13.84 27.05 15.70
C GLY A 69 14.23 26.08 14.58
N PHE A 70 13.24 25.42 13.97
CA PHE A 70 13.45 24.52 12.83
C PHE A 70 13.96 25.27 11.57
N LYS A 71 13.36 26.41 11.23
CA LYS A 71 13.85 27.22 10.10
C LYS A 71 15.27 27.74 10.33
N ALA A 72 15.61 28.09 11.58
CA ALA A 72 16.95 28.51 11.94
C ALA A 72 17.97 27.37 11.86
N SER A 73 17.62 26.13 12.22
CA SER A 73 18.52 24.98 12.10
C SER A 73 18.77 24.60 10.64
N MET A 74 17.74 24.59 9.79
CA MET A 74 17.92 24.28 8.36
C MET A 74 18.85 25.26 7.65
N ARG A 75 18.79 26.57 7.97
CA ARG A 75 19.69 27.59 7.40
C ARG A 75 21.14 27.50 7.88
N ARG A 76 21.39 26.85 9.03
CA ARG A 76 22.75 26.63 9.55
C ARG A 76 23.41 25.38 8.97
N ASN A 77 22.61 24.42 8.51
CA ASN A 77 23.06 23.11 8.03
C ASN A 77 23.03 22.96 6.49
N GLY A 78 22.65 24.02 5.75
CA GLY A 78 22.70 24.08 4.29
C GLY A 78 23.78 25.07 3.84
#